data_AF-A0AAI8T3G8-F1
#
_entry.id   AF-A0AAI8T3G8-F1
#
_cell.length_a   1.000
_cell.length_b   1.000
_cell.length_c   1.000
_cell.angle_alpha   90.00
_cell.angle_beta   90.00
_cell.angle_gamma   90.00
#
_symmetry.space_group_name_H-M   'P 1'
#
loop_
_entity.id
_entity.type
_entity.pdbx_description
1 polymer ?
#
loop_
_entity_poly.entity_id
_entity_poly.type
_entity_poly.pdbx_seq_one_letter_code
_entity_poly.pdbx_strand_id
1 'polypeptide(L)'
;MRVSLDFEEIYHDPRGPYARYRRAGLLAPSEPGEEPETVVGFIAGLKKGRGDHGGVYHYASPNSDVLGLVIQGASGRCFPDLASERLFQPLGARQDAYVTVDRAGTPRTGGGINMTPRDLARIGEMMRQGGVANGRRIVSQAWVNDTTTGGSSKAWSESTSASWLPKGRYHNKWYQTGNGAFFALGIHGQWLYVDPRAEMVLAKFSSQPDAIVDDAKDFNLTLFDALAKIV
;
A
#
# COMPACT_ATOMS: atom_id res chain seq x y z
N MET A 1 4.77 6.62 6.13
CA MET A 1 3.99 6.09 7.28
C MET A 1 4.70 6.46 8.57
N ARG A 2 4.82 7.78 8.83
CA ARG A 2 5.51 8.36 10.01
C ARG A 2 4.71 9.57 10.53
N VAL A 3 3.40 9.55 10.30
CA VAL A 3 2.49 10.59 10.81
C VAL A 3 1.91 10.02 12.10
N SER A 4 2.13 10.69 13.22
CA SER A 4 1.49 10.35 14.49
C SER A 4 -0.02 10.57 14.38
N LEU A 5 -0.78 9.48 14.31
CA LEU A 5 -2.24 9.46 14.21
C LEU A 5 -2.79 8.63 15.37
N ASP A 6 -3.88 9.10 15.97
CA ASP A 6 -4.68 8.33 16.92
C ASP A 6 -5.57 7.35 16.13
N PHE A 7 -4.91 6.36 15.51
CA PHE A 7 -5.53 5.40 14.62
C PHE A 7 -4.71 4.11 14.64
N GLU A 8 -5.38 3.02 14.99
CA GLU A 8 -4.80 1.67 14.98
C GLU A 8 -5.63 0.75 14.09
N GLU A 9 -4.95 -0.05 13.27
CA GLU A 9 -5.59 -1.02 12.38
C GLU A 9 -5.82 -2.36 13.08
N ILE A 10 -6.74 -2.37 14.03
CA ILE A 10 -7.20 -3.60 14.68
C ILE A 10 -8.33 -4.20 13.84
N TYR A 11 -7.98 -5.15 12.97
CA TYR A 11 -8.90 -5.70 11.95
C TYR A 11 -10.11 -6.46 12.51
N HIS A 12 -10.01 -7.00 13.73
CA HIS A 12 -11.06 -7.77 14.38
C HIS A 12 -11.91 -6.95 15.37
N ASP A 13 -11.54 -5.68 15.63
CA ASP A 13 -12.35 -4.81 16.49
C ASP A 13 -13.52 -4.23 15.67
N PRO A 14 -14.79 -4.61 15.95
CA PRO A 14 -15.94 -4.15 15.17
C PRO A 14 -16.31 -2.67 15.44
N ARG A 15 -15.76 -2.06 16.49
CA ARG A 15 -16.13 -0.71 16.94
C ARG A 15 -14.97 0.28 16.90
N GLY A 16 -13.75 -0.22 16.76
CA GLY A 16 -12.55 0.60 16.71
C GLY A 16 -12.47 1.54 15.50
N PRO A 17 -11.48 2.44 15.48
CA PRO A 17 -11.28 3.41 14.39
C PRO A 17 -11.20 2.77 13.01
N TYR A 18 -10.61 1.57 12.92
CA TYR A 18 -10.53 0.83 11.66
C TYR A 18 -11.89 0.32 11.16
N ALA A 19 -12.79 -0.13 12.04
CA ALA A 19 -14.14 -0.53 11.64
C ALA A 19 -14.95 0.68 11.15
N ARG A 20 -14.86 1.81 11.87
CA ARG A 20 -15.47 3.08 11.41
C ARG A 20 -14.91 3.52 10.05
N TYR A 21 -13.60 3.42 9.85
CA TYR A 21 -12.94 3.68 8.55
C TYR A 21 -13.44 2.78 7.43
N ARG A 22 -13.69 1.49 7.72
CA ARG A 22 -14.28 0.55 6.76
C ARG A 22 -15.71 0.95 6.38
N ARG A 23 -16.55 1.31 7.36
CA ARG A 23 -17.93 1.77 7.10
C ARG A 23 -17.97 3.08 6.33
N ALA A 24 -17.09 4.02 6.66
CA ALA A 24 -16.95 5.29 5.93
C ALA A 24 -16.59 5.07 4.45
N GLY A 25 -15.77 4.05 4.16
CA GLY A 25 -15.40 3.63 2.82
C GLY A 25 -16.32 2.59 2.17
N LEU A 26 -17.50 2.31 2.75
CA LEU A 26 -18.46 1.31 2.26
C LEU A 26 -17.91 -0.13 2.12
N LEU A 27 -16.88 -0.48 2.90
CA LEU A 27 -16.32 -1.84 2.99
C LEU A 27 -17.03 -2.70 4.05
N ALA A 28 -17.94 -2.10 4.80
CA ALA A 28 -18.81 -2.73 5.78
C ALA A 28 -20.14 -1.95 5.81
N PRO A 29 -21.27 -2.62 6.10
CA PRO A 29 -22.54 -1.94 6.26
C PRO A 29 -22.50 -0.94 7.42
N SER A 30 -23.31 0.11 7.34
CA SER A 30 -23.54 1.02 8.47
C SER A 30 -24.23 0.28 9.63
N GLU A 31 -23.92 0.68 10.86
CA GLU A 31 -24.61 0.18 12.04
C GLU A 31 -25.96 0.90 12.26
N PRO A 32 -26.97 0.27 12.87
CA PRO A 32 -28.23 0.93 13.20
C PRO A 32 -28.01 2.20 14.05
N GLY A 33 -28.53 3.34 13.58
CA GLY A 33 -28.41 4.63 14.26
C GLY A 33 -27.06 5.34 14.07
N GLU A 34 -26.15 4.80 13.26
CA GLU A 34 -24.91 5.49 12.90
C GLU A 34 -25.14 6.49 11.77
N GLU A 35 -24.72 7.74 11.99
CA GLU A 35 -24.79 8.76 10.96
C GLU A 35 -23.84 8.43 9.79
N PRO A 36 -24.30 8.58 8.54
CA PRO A 36 -23.47 8.34 7.38
C PRO A 36 -22.21 9.25 7.36
N GLU A 37 -21.01 8.67 7.55
CA GLU A 37 -19.73 9.36 7.36
C GLU A 37 -18.99 9.03 6.04
N THR A 38 -18.35 10.01 5.38
CA THR A 38 -17.48 9.82 4.21
C THR A 38 -16.04 9.52 4.61
N VAL A 39 -15.21 9.01 3.70
CA VAL A 39 -13.78 8.77 3.96
C VAL A 39 -13.07 10.09 4.30
N VAL A 40 -13.40 11.17 3.58
CA VAL A 40 -12.85 12.50 3.85
C VAL A 40 -13.29 12.99 5.23
N GLY A 41 -14.55 12.82 5.59
CA GLY A 41 -15.07 13.19 6.91
C GLY A 41 -14.36 12.44 8.04
N PHE A 42 -14.18 11.12 7.87
CA PHE A 42 -13.43 10.29 8.80
C PHE A 42 -11.99 10.80 8.97
N ILE A 43 -11.27 11.01 7.87
CA ILE A 43 -9.88 11.46 7.87
C ILE A 43 -9.74 12.84 8.54
N ALA A 44 -10.64 13.78 8.22
CA ALA A 44 -10.64 15.11 8.81
C ALA A 44 -10.94 15.08 10.32
N GLY A 45 -11.65 14.06 10.80
CA GLY A 45 -11.95 13.83 12.21
C GLY A 45 -10.80 13.20 13.01
N LEU A 46 -9.80 12.60 12.36
CA LEU A 46 -8.68 11.94 13.04
C LEU A 46 -7.87 12.90 13.90
N LYS A 47 -7.45 12.44 15.07
CA LYS A 47 -6.61 13.20 15.99
C LYS A 47 -5.14 12.83 15.84
N LYS A 48 -4.25 13.75 16.25
CA LYS A 48 -2.83 13.46 16.40
C LYS A 48 -2.66 12.39 17.48
N GLY A 49 -1.83 11.39 17.22
CA GLY A 49 -1.46 10.38 18.21
C GLY A 49 -0.51 10.94 19.29
N ARG A 50 -0.07 10.07 20.20
CA ARG A 50 0.80 10.47 21.34
C ARG A 50 2.22 10.86 20.94
N GLY A 51 2.74 10.37 19.81
CA GLY A 51 4.09 10.66 19.33
C GLY A 51 4.19 11.90 18.45
N ASP A 52 5.39 12.21 17.99
CA ASP A 52 5.64 13.28 17.02
C ASP A 52 5.51 12.82 15.57
N HIS A 53 5.15 13.76 14.70
CA HIS A 53 5.24 13.54 13.26
C HIS A 53 6.71 13.39 12.85
N GLY A 54 6.98 12.50 11.90
CA GLY A 54 8.34 12.11 11.56
C GLY A 54 8.97 11.15 12.58
N GLY A 55 8.22 10.61 13.53
CA GLY A 55 8.71 9.61 14.49
C GLY A 55 8.93 8.22 13.87
N VAL A 56 8.68 7.20 14.68
CA VAL A 56 8.76 5.78 14.31
C VAL A 56 7.82 5.44 13.15
N TYR A 57 8.11 4.34 12.46
CA TYR A 57 7.21 3.78 11.47
C TYR A 57 5.90 3.31 12.15
N HIS A 58 4.76 3.74 11.60
CA HIS A 58 3.43 3.30 12.00
C HIS A 58 2.51 3.21 10.78
N TYR A 59 2.00 2.01 10.49
CA TYR A 59 1.14 1.79 9.34
C TYR A 59 -0.27 2.33 9.62
N ALA A 60 -0.76 3.19 8.72
CA ALA A 60 -2.12 3.71 8.78
C ALA A 60 -2.62 4.03 7.37
N SER A 61 -3.63 3.29 6.92
CA SER A 61 -4.28 3.40 5.61
C SER A 61 -4.81 4.81 5.29
N PRO A 62 -5.35 5.60 6.25
CA PRO A 62 -5.71 7.00 6.03
C PRO A 62 -4.58 7.84 5.40
N ASN A 63 -3.31 7.55 5.72
CA ASN A 63 -2.17 8.26 5.10
C ASN A 63 -2.08 8.02 3.59
N SER A 64 -2.62 6.92 3.06
CA SER A 64 -2.63 6.64 1.62
C SER A 64 -3.86 7.26 0.94
N ASP A 65 -5.00 7.32 1.63
CA ASP A 65 -6.18 8.07 1.15
C ASP A 65 -5.89 9.58 1.04
N VAL A 66 -5.18 10.16 2.01
CA VAL A 66 -4.71 11.55 1.94
C VAL A 66 -3.84 11.79 0.70
N LEU A 67 -2.98 10.84 0.31
CA LEU A 67 -2.20 10.99 -0.94
C LEU A 67 -3.10 10.99 -2.17
N GLY A 68 -4.16 10.18 -2.20
CA GLY A 68 -5.18 10.24 -3.25
C GLY A 68 -5.83 11.62 -3.33
N LEU A 69 -6.21 12.20 -2.19
CA LEU A 69 -6.76 13.55 -2.11
C LEU A 69 -5.77 14.62 -2.59
N VAL A 70 -4.49 14.50 -2.23
CA VAL A 70 -3.43 15.41 -2.69
C VAL A 70 -3.26 15.33 -4.20
N ILE A 71 -3.26 14.11 -4.78
CA ILE A 71 -3.18 13.92 -6.24
C ILE A 71 -4.34 14.64 -6.94
N GLN A 72 -5.57 14.47 -6.44
CA GLN A 72 -6.73 15.15 -7.03
C GLN A 72 -6.66 16.66 -6.86
N GLY A 73 -6.33 17.16 -5.67
CA GLY A 73 -6.23 18.59 -5.38
C GLY A 73 -5.14 19.29 -6.20
N ALA A 74 -3.97 18.66 -6.36
CA ALA A 74 -2.86 19.22 -7.13
C ALA A 74 -3.09 19.21 -8.66
N SER A 75 -3.95 18.33 -9.15
CA SER A 75 -4.19 18.15 -10.59
C SER A 75 -5.52 18.74 -11.07
N GLY A 76 -6.48 18.96 -10.18
CA GLY A 76 -7.87 19.29 -10.52
C GLY A 76 -8.62 18.14 -11.22
N ARG A 77 -8.10 16.91 -11.20
CA ARG A 77 -8.68 15.74 -11.88
C ARG A 77 -9.01 14.63 -10.91
N CYS A 78 -9.98 13.78 -11.26
CA CYS A 78 -10.29 12.61 -10.46
C CYS A 78 -9.14 11.59 -10.52
N PHE A 79 -8.93 10.88 -9.41
CA PHE A 79 -7.84 9.92 -9.28
C PHE A 79 -7.89 8.77 -10.30
N PRO A 80 -9.05 8.14 -10.59
CA PRO A 80 -9.11 7.03 -11.54
C PRO A 80 -8.60 7.41 -12.94
N ASP A 81 -8.99 8.59 -13.44
CA ASP A 81 -8.57 9.08 -14.76
C ASP A 81 -7.06 9.31 -14.81
N LEU A 82 -6.50 9.91 -13.75
CA LEU A 82 -5.06 10.13 -13.65
C LEU A 82 -4.29 8.82 -13.53
N ALA A 83 -4.76 7.89 -12.71
CA ALA A 83 -4.13 6.59 -12.56
C ALA A 83 -4.16 5.82 -13.89
N SER A 84 -5.28 5.88 -14.63
CA SER A 84 -5.40 5.30 -15.96
C SER A 84 -4.38 5.90 -16.95
N GLU A 85 -4.40 7.23 -17.12
CA GLU A 85 -3.57 7.94 -18.10
C GLU A 85 -2.07 7.88 -17.76
N ARG A 86 -1.72 8.03 -16.49
CA ARG A 86 -0.32 8.22 -16.05
C ARG A 86 0.36 6.95 -15.63
N LEU A 87 -0.39 5.93 -15.21
CA LEU A 87 0.17 4.67 -14.72
C LEU A 87 -0.28 3.48 -15.57
N PHE A 88 -1.57 3.13 -15.58
CA PHE A 88 -2.02 1.86 -16.15
C PHE A 88 -1.88 1.77 -17.68
N GLN A 89 -2.24 2.82 -18.42
CA GLN A 89 -2.07 2.83 -19.87
C GLN A 89 -0.58 2.78 -20.28
N PRO A 90 0.33 3.61 -19.73
CA PRO A 90 1.76 3.51 -20.02
C PRO A 90 2.39 2.16 -19.63
N LEU A 91 1.90 1.52 -18.56
CA LEU A 91 2.33 0.17 -18.18
C LEU A 91 1.93 -0.90 -19.21
N GLY A 92 0.98 -0.60 -20.10
CA GLY A 92 0.38 -1.59 -20.98
C GLY A 92 -0.45 -2.60 -20.20
N ALA A 93 -1.19 -2.12 -19.19
CA ALA A 93 -2.20 -2.92 -18.50
C ALA A 93 -3.20 -3.46 -19.53
N ARG A 94 -3.57 -4.73 -19.38
CA ARG A 94 -4.42 -5.41 -20.37
C ARG A 94 -5.89 -5.38 -20.01
N GLN A 95 -6.22 -5.08 -18.76
CA GLN A 95 -7.58 -5.00 -18.26
C GLN A 95 -7.74 -3.69 -17.49
N ASP A 96 -8.97 -3.20 -17.42
CA ASP A 96 -9.30 -2.07 -16.60
C ASP A 96 -9.05 -2.40 -15.12
N ALA A 97 -8.42 -1.46 -14.43
CA ALA A 97 -8.37 -1.46 -12.98
C ALA A 97 -9.55 -0.67 -12.42
N TYR A 98 -10.08 -1.11 -11.29
CA TYR A 98 -11.19 -0.46 -10.62
C TYR A 98 -10.74 0.03 -9.26
N VAL A 99 -11.31 1.14 -8.78
CA VAL A 99 -11.11 1.61 -7.42
C VAL A 99 -12.48 1.77 -6.75
N THR A 100 -12.62 1.22 -5.54
CA THR A 100 -13.84 1.44 -4.76
C THR A 100 -13.94 2.90 -4.33
N VAL A 101 -15.16 3.40 -4.23
CA VAL A 101 -15.45 4.78 -3.83
C VAL A 101 -16.38 4.78 -2.61
N ASP A 102 -16.27 5.83 -1.79
CA ASP A 102 -17.26 6.08 -0.76
C ASP A 102 -18.56 6.67 -1.33
N ARG A 103 -19.51 7.01 -0.46
CA ARG A 103 -20.81 7.56 -0.89
C ARG A 103 -20.73 8.94 -1.55
N ALA A 104 -19.62 9.65 -1.41
CA ALA A 104 -19.38 10.91 -2.08
C ALA A 104 -18.60 10.73 -3.40
N GLY A 105 -18.31 9.49 -3.80
CA GLY A 105 -17.48 9.18 -4.96
C GLY A 105 -15.98 9.34 -4.69
N THR A 106 -15.56 9.48 -3.43
CA THR A 106 -14.14 9.62 -3.07
C THR A 106 -13.42 8.28 -3.23
N PRO A 107 -12.35 8.19 -4.03
CA PRO A 107 -11.64 6.94 -4.27
C PRO A 107 -10.82 6.49 -3.05
N ARG A 108 -10.87 5.19 -2.78
CA ARG A 108 -10.17 4.51 -1.69
C ARG A 108 -8.74 4.12 -2.07
N THR A 109 -7.82 5.09 -2.09
CA THR A 109 -6.43 4.85 -2.50
C THR A 109 -5.59 4.11 -1.45
N GLY A 110 -6.09 3.93 -0.23
CA GLY A 110 -5.47 3.11 0.81
C GLY A 110 -5.68 1.60 0.70
N GLY A 111 -6.57 1.13 -0.19
CA GLY A 111 -6.79 -0.32 -0.36
C GLY A 111 -7.96 -0.74 -1.25
N GLY A 112 -8.54 0.17 -2.05
CA GLY A 112 -9.73 -0.10 -2.86
C GLY A 112 -9.46 -0.55 -4.31
N ILE A 113 -8.20 -0.73 -4.70
CA ILE A 113 -7.84 -1.04 -6.09
C ILE A 113 -8.01 -2.54 -6.38
N ASN A 114 -8.70 -2.85 -7.48
CA ASN A 114 -8.88 -4.18 -8.03
C ASN A 114 -8.26 -4.22 -9.44
N MET A 115 -7.46 -5.25 -9.72
CA MET A 115 -6.81 -5.44 -11.01
C MET A 115 -6.39 -6.91 -11.19
N THR A 116 -5.84 -7.29 -12.34
CA THR A 116 -5.31 -8.65 -12.53
C THR A 116 -3.92 -8.83 -11.90
N PRO A 117 -3.53 -10.04 -11.45
CA PRO A 117 -2.18 -10.29 -10.96
C PRO A 117 -1.10 -9.94 -11.99
N ARG A 118 -1.37 -10.15 -13.29
CA ARG A 118 -0.42 -9.86 -14.36
C ARG A 118 -0.23 -8.35 -14.56
N ASP A 119 -1.29 -7.55 -14.39
CA ASP A 119 -1.16 -6.09 -14.44
C ASP A 119 -0.48 -5.56 -13.17
N LEU A 120 -0.68 -6.20 -12.01
CA LEU A 120 0.08 -5.88 -10.79
C LEU A 120 1.57 -6.18 -10.97
N ALA A 121 1.93 -7.31 -11.58
CA ALA A 121 3.30 -7.65 -11.89
C ALA A 121 3.97 -6.62 -12.84
N ARG A 122 3.22 -5.95 -13.73
CA ARG A 122 3.76 -4.85 -14.55
C ARG A 122 4.18 -3.65 -13.73
N ILE A 123 3.47 -3.35 -12.64
CA ILE A 123 3.88 -2.30 -11.69
C ILE A 123 5.23 -2.70 -11.07
N GLY A 124 5.37 -3.95 -10.62
CA GLY A 124 6.63 -4.45 -10.07
C GLY A 124 7.78 -4.42 -11.08
N GLU A 125 7.52 -4.81 -12.33
CA GLU A 125 8.54 -4.79 -13.38
C GLU A 125 8.95 -3.37 -13.74
N MET A 126 8.02 -2.41 -13.78
CA MET A 126 8.34 -1.00 -13.95
C MET A 126 9.26 -0.48 -12.83
N MET A 127 9.02 -0.89 -11.58
CA MET A 127 9.90 -0.58 -10.46
C MET A 127 11.27 -1.24 -10.62
N ARG A 128 11.32 -2.53 -11.01
CA ARG A 128 12.58 -3.26 -11.26
C ARG A 128 13.41 -2.61 -12.36
N GLN A 129 12.75 -2.13 -13.42
CA GLN A 129 13.33 -1.43 -14.58
C GLN A 129 13.54 0.07 -14.33
N GLY A 130 13.54 0.52 -13.06
CA GLY A 130 13.96 1.88 -12.76
C GLY A 130 12.99 2.98 -13.22
N GLY A 131 11.71 2.65 -13.25
CA GLY A 131 10.63 3.59 -13.54
C GLY A 131 10.18 3.57 -15.00
N VAL A 132 10.64 2.60 -15.80
CA VAL A 132 10.35 2.50 -17.23
C VAL A 132 9.49 1.28 -17.51
N ALA A 133 8.47 1.45 -18.36
CA ALA A 133 7.70 0.34 -18.93
C ALA A 133 7.43 0.63 -20.40
N ASN A 134 7.52 -0.40 -21.26
CA ASN A 134 7.27 -0.30 -22.70
C ASN A 134 8.05 0.86 -23.38
N GLY A 135 9.31 1.07 -22.97
CA GLY A 135 10.16 2.16 -23.48
C GLY A 135 9.79 3.57 -23.00
N ARG A 136 8.75 3.72 -22.16
CA ARG A 136 8.32 5.00 -21.60
C ARG A 136 8.66 5.10 -20.12
N ARG A 137 9.25 6.23 -19.72
CA ARG A 137 9.46 6.57 -18.32
C ARG A 137 8.14 7.01 -17.68
N ILE A 138 7.72 6.28 -16.65
CA ILE A 138 6.51 6.54 -15.85
C ILE A 138 6.88 7.32 -14.59
N VAL A 139 7.93 6.90 -13.88
CA VAL A 139 8.51 7.60 -12.74
C VAL A 139 10.02 7.79 -12.92
N SER A 140 10.62 8.73 -12.21
CA SER A 140 12.06 8.95 -12.33
C SER A 140 12.85 7.80 -11.70
N GLN A 141 14.00 7.48 -12.29
CA GLN A 141 14.93 6.51 -11.70
C GLN A 141 15.34 6.93 -10.29
N ALA A 142 15.55 8.23 -10.08
CA ALA A 142 15.88 8.79 -8.77
C ALA A 142 14.80 8.48 -7.73
N TRP A 143 13.51 8.61 -8.09
CA TRP A 143 12.41 8.26 -7.20
C TRP A 143 12.34 6.75 -6.93
N VAL A 144 12.61 5.89 -7.92
CA VAL A 144 12.68 4.44 -7.69
C VAL A 144 13.81 4.11 -6.72
N ASN A 145 15.01 4.66 -6.94
CA ASN A 145 16.16 4.42 -6.07
C ASN A 145 15.90 4.91 -4.63
N ASP A 146 15.31 6.10 -4.48
CA ASP A 146 14.87 6.61 -3.18
C ASP A 146 13.85 5.65 -2.55
N THR A 147 12.83 5.24 -3.28
CA THR A 147 11.78 4.32 -2.83
C THR A 147 12.32 2.97 -2.36
N THR A 148 13.35 2.43 -2.99
CA THR A 148 13.87 1.10 -2.70
C THR A 148 15.03 1.08 -1.70
N THR A 149 15.66 2.24 -1.42
CA THR A 149 16.84 2.30 -0.53
C THR A 149 16.77 3.38 0.57
N GLY A 150 15.95 4.42 0.39
CA GLY A 150 15.87 5.62 1.23
C GLY A 150 15.04 5.49 2.52
N GLY A 151 14.56 4.29 2.85
CA GLY A 151 13.82 4.08 4.10
C GLY A 151 14.69 4.30 5.33
N SER A 152 14.14 4.90 6.38
CA SER A 152 14.87 5.12 7.62
C SER A 152 14.99 3.81 8.42
N SER A 153 16.21 3.30 8.58
CA SER A 153 16.48 2.13 9.42
C SER A 153 16.10 2.37 10.88
N LYS A 154 16.41 3.56 11.42
CA LYS A 154 16.07 3.95 12.79
C LYS A 154 14.56 3.93 13.03
N ALA A 155 13.79 4.58 12.15
CA ALA A 155 12.34 4.64 12.30
C ALA A 155 11.68 3.26 12.23
N TRP A 156 12.27 2.32 11.47
CA TRP A 156 11.79 0.94 11.40
C TRP A 156 12.20 0.12 12.63
N SER A 157 13.48 0.17 13.04
CA SER A 157 14.00 -0.61 14.17
C SER A 157 13.35 -0.26 15.51
N GLU A 158 12.85 0.96 15.64
CA GLU A 158 12.12 1.44 16.82
C GLU A 158 10.60 1.16 16.75
N SER A 159 10.11 0.53 15.67
CA SER A 159 8.69 0.18 15.49
C SER A 159 8.40 -1.26 15.90
N THR A 160 7.12 -1.59 16.07
CA THR A 160 6.65 -2.97 16.31
C THR A 160 6.92 -3.92 15.14
N SER A 161 7.22 -3.40 13.94
CA SER A 161 7.51 -4.21 12.75
C SER A 161 8.96 -4.71 12.69
N ALA A 162 9.83 -4.25 13.58
CA ALA A 162 11.24 -4.65 13.63
C ALA A 162 11.43 -6.14 13.94
N SER A 163 10.53 -6.75 14.72
CA SER A 163 10.58 -8.18 15.02
C SER A 163 10.33 -9.05 13.78
N TRP A 164 9.45 -8.59 12.89
CA TRP A 164 9.12 -9.29 11.65
C TRP A 164 10.23 -9.16 10.60
N LEU A 165 10.73 -7.94 10.37
CA LEU A 165 11.85 -7.70 9.45
C LEU A 165 12.97 -6.94 10.18
N PRO A 166 13.98 -7.63 10.74
CA PRO A 166 15.03 -6.99 11.54
C PRO A 166 15.87 -5.96 10.77
N LYS A 167 16.02 -6.16 9.45
CA LYS A 167 16.72 -5.22 8.55
C LYS A 167 15.75 -4.40 7.69
N GLY A 168 14.45 -4.50 8.01
CA GLY A 168 13.39 -3.91 7.24
C GLY A 168 13.44 -2.39 7.25
N ARG A 169 12.79 -1.80 6.25
CA ARG A 169 12.53 -0.36 6.17
C ARG A 169 11.22 -0.16 5.42
N TYR A 170 10.69 1.06 5.47
CA TYR A 170 9.53 1.44 4.67
C TYR A 170 9.70 2.85 4.12
N HIS A 171 9.43 3.01 2.83
CA HIS A 171 9.52 4.30 2.15
C HIS A 171 8.59 4.37 0.94
N ASN A 172 8.00 5.53 0.66
CA ASN A 172 7.12 5.77 -0.50
C ASN A 172 6.07 4.67 -0.79
N LYS A 173 5.52 4.08 0.28
CA LYS A 173 4.50 3.00 0.25
C LYS A 173 5.01 1.58 -0.06
N TRP A 174 6.32 1.38 -0.03
CA TRP A 174 6.98 0.08 -0.22
C TRP A 174 7.72 -0.36 1.04
N TYR A 175 7.62 -1.66 1.34
CA TYR A 175 8.47 -2.34 2.29
C TYR A 175 9.80 -2.69 1.62
N GLN A 176 10.89 -2.56 2.37
CA GLN A 176 12.22 -2.98 1.95
C GLN A 176 12.66 -4.08 2.90
N THR A 177 13.12 -5.21 2.38
CA THR A 177 13.56 -6.35 3.23
C THR A 177 14.88 -6.06 3.95
N GLY A 178 15.67 -5.12 3.43
CA GLY A 178 17.04 -4.85 3.87
C GLY A 178 18.10 -5.75 3.22
N ASN A 179 17.71 -6.68 2.34
CA ASN A 179 18.63 -7.53 1.59
C ASN A 179 18.65 -7.24 0.08
N GLY A 180 17.94 -6.20 -0.39
CA GLY A 180 17.90 -5.78 -1.80
C GLY A 180 16.53 -5.95 -2.45
N ALA A 181 15.70 -6.86 -1.94
CA ALA A 181 14.32 -6.99 -2.35
C ALA A 181 13.40 -5.95 -1.68
N PHE A 182 12.28 -5.66 -2.34
CA PHE A 182 11.26 -4.75 -1.83
C PHE A 182 9.89 -5.21 -2.31
N PHE A 183 8.84 -4.83 -1.57
CA PHE A 183 7.51 -5.34 -1.83
C PHE A 183 6.39 -4.43 -1.33
N ALA A 184 5.19 -4.65 -1.85
CA ALA A 184 3.94 -4.15 -1.29
C ALA A 184 3.13 -5.32 -0.74
N LEU A 185 2.48 -5.10 0.40
CA LEU A 185 1.71 -6.11 1.13
C LEU A 185 0.31 -5.57 1.43
N GLY A 186 -0.71 -6.39 1.15
CA GLY A 186 -2.08 -6.17 1.57
C GLY A 186 -2.58 -7.30 2.47
N ILE A 187 -3.56 -6.99 3.32
CA ILE A 187 -4.23 -7.97 4.18
C ILE A 187 -4.84 -9.12 3.38
N HIS A 188 -5.07 -10.24 4.03
CA HIS A 188 -5.55 -11.48 3.42
C HIS A 188 -4.57 -12.11 2.40
N GLY A 189 -3.30 -11.68 2.40
CA GLY A 189 -2.21 -12.33 1.65
C GLY A 189 -1.96 -11.78 0.24
N GLN A 190 -2.09 -10.45 0.03
CA GLN A 190 -1.81 -9.81 -1.26
C GLN A 190 -0.34 -9.39 -1.33
N TRP A 191 0.38 -9.81 -2.35
CA TRP A 191 1.80 -9.50 -2.51
C TRP A 191 2.12 -8.98 -3.91
N LEU A 192 2.95 -7.94 -3.94
CA LEU A 192 3.79 -7.60 -5.07
C LEU A 192 5.24 -7.55 -4.56
N TYR A 193 6.01 -8.58 -4.86
CA TYR A 193 7.41 -8.72 -4.44
C TYR A 193 8.34 -8.56 -5.63
N VAL A 194 9.45 -7.83 -5.44
CA VAL A 194 10.44 -7.55 -6.47
C VAL A 194 11.83 -7.86 -5.91
N ASP A 195 12.55 -8.77 -6.58
CA ASP A 195 13.99 -8.98 -6.36
C ASP A 195 14.76 -8.55 -7.62
N PRO A 196 15.40 -7.37 -7.61
CA PRO A 196 16.18 -6.90 -8.75
C PRO A 196 17.37 -7.79 -9.10
N ARG A 197 17.97 -8.49 -8.13
CA ARG A 197 19.17 -9.31 -8.37
C ARG A 197 18.83 -10.60 -9.10
N ALA A 198 17.68 -11.18 -8.78
CA ALA A 198 17.14 -12.35 -9.47
C ALA A 198 16.34 -11.98 -10.73
N GLU A 199 16.30 -10.68 -11.09
CA GLU A 199 15.46 -10.16 -12.18
C GLU A 199 13.98 -10.59 -12.08
N MET A 200 13.46 -10.71 -10.84
CA MET A 200 12.21 -11.39 -10.56
C MET A 200 11.14 -10.44 -10.02
N VAL A 201 9.91 -10.61 -10.50
CA VAL A 201 8.70 -9.99 -9.96
C VAL A 201 7.65 -11.06 -9.69
N LEU A 202 7.07 -11.04 -8.50
CA LEU A 202 6.02 -11.95 -8.09
C LEU A 202 4.78 -11.16 -7.67
N ALA A 203 3.66 -11.44 -8.33
CA ALA A 203 2.34 -10.97 -7.92
C ALA A 203 1.51 -12.15 -7.41
N LYS A 204 0.97 -12.04 -6.19
CA LYS A 204 0.16 -13.09 -5.56
C LYS A 204 -1.07 -12.47 -4.93
N PHE A 205 -2.25 -12.93 -5.35
CA PHE A 205 -3.52 -12.65 -4.69
C PHE A 205 -3.99 -13.86 -3.90
N SER A 206 -4.55 -13.59 -2.73
CA SER A 206 -5.03 -14.61 -1.81
C SER A 206 -6.30 -14.12 -1.12
N SER A 207 -7.00 -15.04 -0.47
CA SER A 207 -8.18 -14.77 0.35
C SER A 207 -8.04 -15.48 1.69
N GLN A 208 -6.93 -15.22 2.40
CA GLN A 208 -6.72 -15.81 3.72
C GLN A 208 -7.89 -15.45 4.65
N PRO A 209 -8.32 -16.38 5.53
CA PRO A 209 -9.49 -16.16 6.39
C PRO A 209 -9.29 -14.93 7.30
N ASP A 210 -8.08 -14.77 7.83
CA ASP A 210 -7.72 -13.62 8.67
C ASP A 210 -6.97 -12.54 7.86
N ALA A 211 -7.11 -11.29 8.31
CA ALA A 211 -6.49 -10.15 7.67
C ALA A 211 -4.96 -10.20 7.75
N ILE A 212 -4.42 -10.68 8.88
CA ILE A 212 -2.99 -10.84 9.12
C ILE A 212 -2.74 -12.27 9.59
N VAL A 213 -1.87 -13.00 8.89
CA VAL A 213 -1.40 -14.33 9.28
C VAL A 213 0.13 -14.28 9.28
N ASP A 214 0.74 -14.14 10.46
CA ASP A 214 2.19 -13.90 10.60
C ASP A 214 3.03 -15.04 10.01
N ASP A 215 2.73 -16.29 10.38
CA ASP A 215 3.41 -17.47 9.84
C ASP A 215 3.34 -17.53 8.31
N ALA A 216 2.21 -17.12 7.73
CA ALA A 216 2.07 -17.09 6.28
C ALA A 216 2.92 -15.97 5.65
N LYS A 217 3.13 -14.83 6.32
CA LYS A 217 4.05 -13.79 5.82
C LYS A 217 5.48 -14.30 5.77
N ASP A 218 5.93 -14.95 6.85
CA ASP A 218 7.29 -15.47 6.95
C ASP A 218 7.54 -16.63 5.98
N PHE A 219 6.55 -17.51 5.85
CA PHE A 219 6.56 -18.55 4.82
C PHE A 219 6.65 -17.96 3.41
N ASN A 220 5.84 -16.95 3.08
CA ASN A 220 5.87 -16.34 1.75
C ASN A 220 7.23 -15.69 1.45
N LEU A 221 7.82 -14.95 2.40
CA LEU A 221 9.15 -14.36 2.21
C LEU A 221 10.22 -15.44 1.98
N THR A 222 10.19 -16.52 2.75
CA THR A 222 11.10 -17.66 2.57
C THR A 222 10.90 -18.33 1.20
N LEU A 223 9.65 -18.53 0.79
CA LEU A 223 9.30 -19.07 -0.51
C LEU A 223 9.81 -18.18 -1.64
N PHE A 224 9.63 -16.86 -1.55
CA PHE A 224 10.07 -15.92 -2.59
C PHE A 224 11.59 -15.90 -2.69
N ASP A 225 12.30 -15.91 -1.57
CA ASP A 225 13.76 -16.02 -1.54
C ASP A 225 14.27 -17.36 -2.10
N ALA A 226 13.50 -18.44 -1.95
CA ALA A 226 13.82 -19.74 -2.56
C ALA A 226 13.59 -19.72 -4.08
N LEU A 227 12.49 -19.13 -4.55
CA LEU A 227 12.20 -18.96 -5.97
C LEU A 227 13.26 -18.09 -6.67
N ALA A 228 13.73 -17.02 -6.00
CA ALA A 228 14.78 -16.14 -6.50
C ALA A 228 16.12 -16.87 -6.76
N LYS A 229 16.36 -18.04 -6.16
CA LYS A 229 17.59 -18.82 -6.34
C LYS A 229 17.54 -19.81 -7.51
N ILE A 230 16.35 -20.06 -8.07
CA ILE A 230 16.15 -21.06 -9.13
C ILE A 230 15.80 -20.45 -10.49
N VAL A 231 15.64 -19.13 -10.56
CA VAL A 231 15.40 -18.37 -11.80
C VAL A 231 16.71 -17.79 -12.34
#